data_AF-A0A2E7SX81-F1
#
_entry.id   AF-A0A2E7SX81-F1
#
_cell.length_a   1.000
_cell.length_b   1.000
_cell.length_c   1.000
_cell.angle_alpha   90.00
_cell.angle_beta   90.00
_cell.angle_gamma   90.00
#
_symmetry.space_group_name_H-M   'P 1'
#
loop_
_entity.id
_entity.type
_entity.pdbx_description
1 polymer ?
#
loop_
_entity_poly.entity_id
_entity_poly.type
_entity_poly.pdbx_seq_one_letter_code
_entity_poly.pdbx_strand_id
1 'polypeptide(L)'
;MNRDEFVKEFSCYFLTFFFFVFTFYQTSFAGTVEEEFKIEGLISPASPKVLQSVLVKKLNVKIIDLNLKKTKTGWPVLRVQFNSETISKEKIEKIIGEIEDPAGHKYKVHKGPLLANAPLLEEEKQAIAILGDTAEDIPQMKNPITDKTSSASRGEKLYLNNCVKCHGFNGNGYGTVAHSFTTWPRQLWAWNNTGAETDGYLFWFITNGRSDMPPWGLILSENERWDLVNYIKTIKKPGGE
;
A
#
# COMPACT_ATOMS: atom_id res chain seq x y z
N MET A 1 69.01 -43.77 1.46
CA MET A 1 69.35 -42.56 2.24
C MET A 1 69.54 -41.42 1.25
N ASN A 2 68.88 -40.27 1.52
CA ASN A 2 68.80 -39.01 0.77
C ASN A 2 68.02 -39.03 -0.55
N ARG A 3 67.21 -38.03 -0.91
CA ARG A 3 66.52 -36.92 -0.21
C ARG A 3 65.71 -36.19 -1.31
N ASP A 4 64.48 -35.76 -1.00
CA ASP A 4 63.77 -34.56 -1.53
C ASP A 4 63.67 -34.39 -3.06
N GLU A 5 62.61 -33.91 -3.70
CA GLU A 5 61.42 -33.19 -3.26
C GLU A 5 60.42 -33.23 -4.42
N PHE A 6 59.15 -33.22 -4.03
CA PHE A 6 57.92 -33.26 -4.82
C PHE A 6 57.83 -32.14 -5.88
N VAL A 7 57.72 -32.49 -7.16
CA VAL A 7 57.02 -31.67 -8.17
C VAL A 7 55.99 -32.56 -8.82
N LYS A 8 54.74 -32.46 -8.36
CA LYS A 8 53.59 -33.13 -8.98
C LYS A 8 53.12 -32.29 -10.15
N GLU A 9 53.39 -32.79 -11.35
CA GLU A 9 52.65 -32.47 -12.57
C GLU A 9 51.16 -32.71 -12.34
N PHE A 10 50.30 -31.76 -12.68
CA PHE A 10 49.00 -32.04 -13.29
C PHE A 10 48.46 -30.75 -13.90
N SER A 11 47.97 -30.88 -15.14
CA SER A 11 46.92 -30.06 -15.77
C SER A 11 47.36 -29.28 -17.01
N CYS A 12 46.96 -29.79 -18.17
CA CYS A 12 46.56 -28.97 -19.32
C CYS A 12 45.72 -29.82 -20.28
N TYR A 13 44.39 -29.82 -20.07
CA TYR A 13 43.44 -30.16 -21.13
C TYR A 13 42.85 -28.86 -21.70
N PHE A 14 42.92 -28.79 -23.02
CA PHE A 14 42.40 -27.77 -23.91
C PHE A 14 41.08 -27.13 -23.45
N LEU A 15 41.06 -25.80 -23.31
CA LEU A 15 39.85 -24.99 -23.31
C LEU A 15 40.01 -23.87 -24.32
N THR A 16 39.26 -23.99 -25.40
CA THR A 16 39.13 -23.04 -26.49
C THR A 16 38.58 -21.71 -26.00
N PHE A 17 39.32 -20.66 -26.31
CA PHE A 17 39.01 -19.24 -26.13
C PHE A 17 37.72 -18.86 -26.92
N PHE A 18 36.68 -18.42 -26.22
CA PHE A 18 35.59 -17.61 -26.80
C PHE A 18 35.43 -16.36 -25.93
N PHE A 19 36.20 -15.32 -26.25
CA PHE A 19 35.98 -13.97 -25.72
C PHE A 19 34.77 -13.38 -26.45
N PHE A 20 33.58 -13.54 -25.89
CA PHE A 20 32.41 -12.76 -26.28
C PHE A 20 32.56 -11.36 -25.65
N VAL A 21 33.20 -10.45 -26.37
CA VAL A 21 33.14 -9.02 -26.04
C VAL A 21 31.73 -8.55 -26.41
N PHE A 22 30.81 -8.61 -25.47
CA PHE A 22 29.56 -7.85 -25.53
C PHE A 22 29.93 -6.37 -25.35
N THR A 23 30.27 -5.69 -26.43
CA THR A 23 30.12 -4.24 -26.51
C THR A 23 28.64 -3.95 -26.34
N PHE A 24 28.23 -3.62 -25.11
CA PHE A 24 27.00 -2.88 -24.87
C PHE A 24 27.13 -1.57 -25.63
N TYR A 25 26.63 -1.54 -26.86
CA TYR A 25 26.18 -0.30 -27.48
C TYR A 25 25.07 0.22 -26.57
N GLN A 26 25.43 1.10 -25.63
CA GLN A 26 24.48 2.06 -25.10
C GLN A 26 24.09 2.94 -26.28
N THR A 27 23.01 2.56 -26.95
CA THR A 27 22.29 3.49 -27.82
C THR A 27 21.76 4.58 -26.92
N SER A 28 22.45 5.71 -26.88
CA SER A 28 21.99 6.96 -26.30
C SER A 28 20.67 7.34 -26.97
N PHE A 29 19.56 6.94 -26.37
CA PHE A 29 18.25 7.48 -26.71
C PHE A 29 18.13 8.86 -26.06
N ALA A 30 17.77 9.85 -26.87
CA ALA A 30 17.47 11.22 -26.47
C ALA A 30 16.62 11.25 -25.19
N GLY A 31 17.02 12.10 -24.23
CA GLY A 31 16.65 12.06 -22.80
C GLY A 31 15.18 12.26 -22.45
N THR A 32 14.28 11.45 -22.99
CA THR A 32 12.88 11.35 -22.58
C THR A 32 12.71 10.13 -21.68
N VAL A 33 12.24 10.35 -20.45
CA VAL A 33 12.03 9.30 -19.44
C VAL A 33 10.56 9.23 -19.05
N GLU A 34 10.14 8.05 -18.57
CA GLU A 34 8.82 7.82 -17.98
C GLU A 34 8.96 7.54 -16.49
N GLU A 35 8.23 8.28 -15.67
CA GLU A 35 8.26 8.12 -14.21
C GLU A 35 6.84 7.97 -13.65
N GLU A 36 6.75 7.21 -12.56
CA GLU A 36 5.54 7.03 -11.79
C GLU A 36 5.54 7.90 -10.54
N PHE A 37 4.48 8.67 -10.34
CA PHE A 37 4.25 9.49 -9.16
C PHE A 37 3.02 8.97 -8.42
N LYS A 38 3.19 8.57 -7.16
CA LYS A 38 2.09 8.23 -6.26
C LYS A 38 1.46 9.52 -5.75
N ILE A 39 0.20 9.76 -6.07
CA ILE A 39 -0.45 11.04 -5.78
C ILE A 39 -1.37 10.93 -4.56
N GLU A 40 -1.19 11.84 -3.62
CA GLU A 40 -2.16 12.13 -2.56
C GLU A 40 -2.91 13.44 -2.86
N GLY A 41 -4.07 13.64 -2.24
CA GLY A 41 -4.87 14.87 -2.42
C GLY A 41 -5.84 14.84 -3.61
N LEU A 42 -6.07 13.67 -4.22
CA LEU A 42 -7.14 13.48 -5.22
C LEU A 42 -8.50 13.30 -4.52
N ILE A 43 -8.99 14.37 -3.89
CA ILE A 43 -10.13 14.35 -2.97
C ILE A 43 -11.46 14.63 -3.70
N SER A 44 -11.45 15.51 -4.70
CA SER A 44 -12.66 15.92 -5.44
C SER A 44 -12.77 15.24 -6.82
N PRO A 45 -13.98 15.11 -7.39
CA PRO A 45 -14.19 14.59 -8.74
C PRO A 45 -13.44 15.40 -9.82
N ALA A 46 -13.17 16.68 -9.54
CA ALA A 46 -12.41 17.57 -10.43
C ALA A 46 -10.89 17.38 -10.28
N SER A 47 -10.41 16.88 -9.14
CA SER A 47 -8.99 16.79 -8.81
C SER A 47 -8.13 16.08 -9.88
N PRO A 48 -8.54 14.94 -10.49
CA PRO A 48 -7.72 14.27 -11.51
C PRO A 48 -7.49 15.14 -12.76
N LYS A 49 -8.54 15.80 -13.25
CA LYS A 49 -8.47 16.64 -14.46
C LYS A 49 -7.63 17.90 -14.21
N VAL A 50 -7.80 18.52 -13.04
CA VAL A 50 -7.08 19.74 -12.65
C VAL A 50 -5.59 19.45 -12.54
N LEU A 51 -5.21 18.40 -11.80
CA LEU A 51 -3.82 17.97 -11.66
C LEU A 51 -3.14 17.78 -13.02
N GLN A 52 -3.75 16.99 -13.91
CA GLN A 52 -3.20 16.70 -15.24
C GLN A 52 -3.07 17.97 -16.09
N SER A 53 -4.12 18.80 -16.16
CA SER A 53 -4.13 20.00 -17.00
C SER A 53 -3.10 21.04 -16.57
N VAL A 54 -2.93 21.26 -15.25
CA VAL A 54 -1.97 22.24 -14.72
C VAL A 54 -0.53 21.74 -14.89
N LEU A 55 -0.28 20.44 -14.70
CA LEU A 55 1.03 19.84 -14.95
C LEU A 55 1.48 19.98 -16.40
N VAL A 56 0.61 19.63 -17.36
CA VAL A 56 0.90 19.78 -18.80
C VAL A 56 1.18 21.25 -19.12
N LYS A 57 0.36 22.17 -18.60
CA LYS A 57 0.51 23.61 -18.84
C LYS A 57 1.80 24.20 -18.26
N LYS A 58 2.18 23.81 -17.03
CA LYS A 58 3.35 24.38 -16.33
C LYS A 58 4.68 23.78 -16.79
N LEU A 59 4.70 22.49 -17.12
CA LEU A 59 5.94 21.75 -17.35
C LEU A 59 6.08 21.20 -18.78
N ASN A 60 5.07 21.37 -19.65
CA ASN A 60 5.07 20.81 -21.01
C ASN A 60 5.38 19.30 -21.03
N VAL A 61 4.91 18.58 -20.02
CA VAL A 61 5.07 17.13 -19.89
C VAL A 61 3.91 16.41 -20.56
N LYS A 62 4.10 15.14 -20.90
CA LYS A 62 3.05 14.28 -21.43
C LYS A 62 2.54 13.34 -20.33
N ILE A 63 1.25 13.40 -20.02
CA ILE A 63 0.62 12.44 -19.11
C ILE A 63 0.31 11.17 -19.89
N ILE A 64 0.83 10.04 -19.43
CA ILE A 64 0.56 8.72 -20.02
C ILE A 64 -0.77 8.19 -19.48
N ASP A 65 -0.93 8.16 -18.15
CA ASP A 65 -2.19 7.85 -17.50
C ASP A 65 -2.24 8.34 -16.03
N LEU A 66 -3.43 8.22 -15.43
CA LEU A 66 -3.65 8.35 -14.00
C LEU A 66 -4.56 7.20 -13.55
N ASN A 67 -3.97 6.15 -12.98
CA ASN A 67 -4.69 4.98 -12.49
C ASN A 67 -5.11 5.20 -11.03
N LEU A 68 -6.43 5.29 -10.80
CA LEU A 68 -7.00 5.60 -9.48
C LEU A 68 -7.35 4.38 -8.62
N LYS A 69 -7.52 3.18 -9.21
CA LYS A 69 -8.23 2.07 -8.54
C LYS A 69 -7.47 0.74 -8.50
N LYS A 70 -6.56 0.50 -9.44
CA LYS A 70 -5.91 -0.82 -9.63
C LYS A 70 -4.39 -0.67 -9.69
N THR A 71 -3.79 -0.16 -8.63
CA THR A 71 -2.34 0.03 -8.55
C THR A 71 -1.73 -0.98 -7.59
N LYS A 72 -0.51 -1.44 -7.87
CA LYS A 72 0.22 -2.40 -7.01
C LYS A 72 0.45 -1.86 -5.59
N THR A 73 0.50 -0.54 -5.48
CA THR A 73 0.85 0.19 -4.26
C THR A 73 -0.37 0.62 -3.46
N GLY A 74 -1.59 0.51 -4.02
CA GLY A 74 -2.83 1.05 -3.48
C GLY A 74 -3.01 2.56 -3.73
N TRP A 75 -1.95 3.32 -3.97
CA TRP A 75 -2.03 4.75 -4.29
C TRP A 75 -2.53 5.00 -5.71
N PRO A 76 -3.25 6.09 -5.99
CA PRO A 76 -3.36 6.61 -7.34
C PRO A 76 -1.97 6.84 -7.94
N VAL A 77 -1.72 6.28 -9.13
CA VAL A 77 -0.43 6.40 -9.82
C VAL A 77 -0.61 7.25 -11.07
N LEU A 78 0.12 8.35 -11.12
CA LEU A 78 0.26 9.22 -12.28
C LEU A 78 1.53 8.83 -13.04
N ARG A 79 1.42 8.43 -14.31
CA ARG A 79 2.57 8.19 -15.17
C ARG A 79 2.82 9.39 -16.07
N VAL A 80 4.04 9.92 -16.02
CA VAL A 80 4.43 11.12 -16.75
C VAL A 80 5.66 10.84 -17.59
N GLN A 81 5.61 11.24 -18.85
CA GLN A 81 6.73 11.24 -19.78
C GLN A 81 7.26 12.66 -19.94
N PHE A 82 8.57 12.85 -19.75
CA PHE A 82 9.21 14.17 -19.81
C PHE A 82 10.68 14.09 -20.24
N ASN A 83 11.24 15.23 -20.67
CA ASN A 83 12.66 15.32 -21.02
C ASN A 83 13.51 15.56 -19.75
N SER A 84 14.30 14.56 -19.36
CA SER A 84 15.13 14.54 -18.14
C SER A 84 16.30 15.54 -18.16
N GLU A 85 16.69 16.04 -19.34
CA GLU A 85 17.72 17.08 -19.47
C GLU A 85 17.18 18.47 -19.07
N THR A 86 15.85 18.65 -19.15
CA THR A 86 15.19 19.95 -18.93
C THR A 86 14.32 19.98 -17.66
N ILE A 87 13.85 18.83 -17.22
CA ILE A 87 12.90 18.68 -16.11
C ILE A 87 13.41 17.57 -15.20
N SER A 88 13.63 17.87 -13.93
CA SER A 88 13.95 16.86 -12.93
C SER A 88 12.69 16.31 -12.27
N LYS A 89 12.81 15.13 -11.66
CA LYS A 89 11.72 14.51 -10.89
C LYS A 89 11.27 15.40 -9.73
N GLU A 90 12.20 16.01 -9.02
CA GLU A 90 11.96 16.91 -7.88
C GLU A 90 11.19 18.17 -8.32
N LYS A 91 11.45 18.65 -9.54
CA LYS A 91 10.71 19.79 -10.11
C LYS A 91 9.24 19.42 -10.34
N ILE A 92 8.97 18.23 -10.87
CA ILE A 92 7.60 17.73 -11.05
C ILE A 92 6.90 17.59 -9.69
N GLU A 93 7.55 16.97 -8.71
CA GLU A 93 7.01 16.81 -7.36
C GLU A 93 6.70 18.16 -6.69
N LYS A 94 7.60 19.14 -6.82
CA LYS A 94 7.39 20.50 -6.29
C LYS A 94 6.16 21.14 -6.93
N ILE A 95 6.05 21.08 -8.25
CA ILE A 95 4.89 21.64 -8.96
C ILE A 95 3.61 20.94 -8.54
N ILE A 96 3.60 19.61 -8.40
CA ILE A 96 2.44 18.86 -7.88
C ILE A 96 2.00 19.44 -6.53
N GLY A 97 2.95 19.71 -5.63
CA GLY A 97 2.70 20.32 -4.32
C GLY A 97 2.09 21.73 -4.33
N GLU A 98 2.26 22.47 -5.42
CA GLU A 98 1.76 23.84 -5.60
C GLU A 98 0.38 23.90 -6.24
N ILE A 99 -0.13 22.79 -6.81
CA ILE A 99 -1.44 22.79 -7.46
C ILE A 99 -2.52 22.68 -6.39
N GLU A 100 -3.57 23.49 -6.55
CA GLU A 100 -4.78 23.43 -5.74
C GLU A 100 -5.96 23.06 -6.64
N ASP A 101 -6.83 22.18 -6.14
CA ASP A 101 -8.09 21.89 -6.80
C ASP A 101 -9.11 23.04 -6.56
N PRO A 102 -10.25 23.08 -7.28
CA PRO A 102 -11.26 24.14 -7.12
C PRO A 102 -11.86 24.23 -5.71
N ALA A 103 -11.67 23.21 -4.88
CA ALA A 103 -12.08 23.19 -3.48
C ALA A 103 -10.93 23.57 -2.51
N GLY A 104 -9.76 23.98 -3.04
CA GLY A 104 -8.61 24.44 -2.27
C GLY A 104 -7.70 23.32 -1.75
N HIS A 105 -7.89 22.06 -2.17
CA HIS A 105 -7.05 20.95 -1.73
C HIS A 105 -5.74 20.91 -2.50
N LYS A 106 -4.63 20.70 -1.77
CA LYS A 106 -3.29 20.53 -2.35
C LYS A 106 -2.99 19.06 -2.62
N TYR A 107 -2.17 18.83 -3.64
CA TYR A 107 -1.62 17.51 -3.94
C TYR A 107 -0.26 17.33 -3.29
N LYS A 108 0.18 16.07 -3.17
CA LYS A 108 1.57 15.74 -2.83
C LYS A 108 1.99 14.44 -3.48
N VAL A 109 3.28 14.31 -3.75
CA VAL A 109 3.87 13.05 -4.20
C VAL A 109 4.26 12.24 -2.97
N HIS A 110 3.68 11.07 -2.83
CA HIS A 110 3.93 10.18 -1.72
C HIS A 110 5.29 9.48 -1.87
N LYS A 111 6.20 9.71 -0.91
CA LYS A 111 7.59 9.20 -0.94
C LYS A 111 7.80 7.86 -0.22
N GLY A 112 6.75 7.28 0.37
CA GLY A 112 6.82 6.02 1.12
C GLY A 112 6.00 4.86 0.50
N PRO A 113 5.89 3.73 1.21
CA PRO A 113 4.71 2.88 1.10
C PRO A 113 3.51 3.64 1.70
N LEU A 114 2.29 3.44 1.14
CA LEU A 114 1.04 3.79 1.84
C LEU A 114 1.24 3.37 3.32
N LEU A 115 1.03 4.24 4.32
CA LEU A 115 1.08 3.80 5.73
C LEU A 115 0.15 2.60 5.98
N ALA A 116 -0.85 2.45 5.12
CA ALA A 116 -1.79 1.34 5.07
C ALA A 116 -1.23 0.03 4.46
N ASN A 117 -0.03 0.03 3.86
CA ASN A 117 0.71 -1.09 3.25
C ASN A 117 2.14 -1.26 3.79
N ALA A 118 2.58 -0.42 4.73
CA ALA A 118 3.84 -0.64 5.42
C ALA A 118 3.71 -1.87 6.34
N PRO A 119 4.68 -2.80 6.37
CA PRO A 119 4.83 -3.68 7.52
C PRO A 119 4.81 -2.82 8.78
N LEU A 120 4.20 -3.32 9.86
CA LEU A 120 4.30 -2.63 11.15
C LEU A 120 5.78 -2.33 11.40
N LEU A 121 6.13 -1.06 11.54
CA LEU A 121 7.48 -0.63 11.85
C LEU A 121 7.89 -1.28 13.17
N GLU A 122 9.18 -1.52 13.38
CA GLU A 122 9.62 -2.09 14.66
C GLU A 122 9.24 -1.17 15.81
N GLU A 123 9.19 0.15 15.60
CA GLU A 123 8.69 1.12 16.56
C GLU A 123 7.17 1.05 16.74
N GLU A 124 6.40 0.62 15.74
CA GLU A 124 4.95 0.38 15.86
C GLU A 124 4.67 -0.95 16.55
N LYS A 125 5.44 -1.99 16.27
CA LYS A 125 5.39 -3.28 16.99
C LYS A 125 5.82 -3.09 18.43
N GLN A 126 6.87 -2.30 18.66
CA GLN A 126 7.33 -1.90 19.98
C GLN A 126 6.32 -0.98 20.63
N ALA A 127 5.68 -0.04 19.93
CA ALA A 127 4.59 0.75 20.50
C ALA A 127 3.39 -0.12 20.85
N ILE A 128 3.01 -1.12 20.05
CA ILE A 128 2.00 -2.13 20.40
C ILE A 128 2.45 -2.95 21.62
N ALA A 129 3.75 -3.22 21.76
CA ALA A 129 4.32 -3.93 22.91
C ALA A 129 4.55 -3.02 24.15
N ILE A 130 4.69 -1.71 23.97
CA ILE A 130 4.93 -0.67 24.98
C ILE A 130 3.61 -0.05 25.44
N LEU A 131 2.55 -0.09 24.62
CA LEU A 131 1.15 0.28 24.94
C LEU A 131 0.50 -0.74 25.90
N GLY A 132 1.28 -1.25 26.85
CA GLY A 132 0.80 -1.29 28.22
C GLY A 132 0.58 0.16 28.69
N ASP A 133 -0.63 0.40 29.19
CA ASP A 133 -1.05 1.55 30.00
C ASP A 133 -0.89 2.97 29.42
N THR A 134 -1.13 3.15 28.12
CA THR A 134 -1.89 4.35 27.68
C THR A 134 -3.18 3.96 26.94
N ALA A 135 -4.14 3.59 27.79
CA ALA A 135 -5.56 3.99 27.74
C ALA A 135 -6.52 3.30 26.77
N GLU A 136 -6.43 1.98 26.64
CA GLU A 136 -7.58 1.07 26.81
C GLU A 136 -7.02 -0.33 27.07
N ASP A 137 -7.44 -0.98 28.16
CA ASP A 137 -7.26 -2.42 28.35
C ASP A 137 -7.98 -3.12 27.20
N ILE A 138 -7.32 -3.33 26.05
CA ILE A 138 -7.88 -4.14 24.97
C ILE A 138 -7.97 -5.54 25.56
N PRO A 139 -9.18 -6.03 25.89
CA PRO A 139 -9.28 -7.30 26.56
C PRO A 139 -8.71 -8.35 25.62
N GLN A 140 -7.90 -9.26 26.14
CA GLN A 140 -7.41 -10.42 25.40
C GLN A 140 -8.62 -11.33 25.10
N MET A 141 -9.43 -10.94 24.13
CA MET A 141 -10.66 -11.61 23.76
C MET A 141 -10.32 -12.73 22.78
N LYS A 142 -10.60 -13.95 23.21
CA LYS A 142 -10.56 -15.11 22.33
C LYS A 142 -11.86 -15.14 21.53
N ASN A 143 -11.74 -15.12 20.22
CA ASN A 143 -12.88 -15.27 19.32
C ASN A 143 -13.57 -16.63 19.57
N PRO A 144 -14.81 -16.63 20.10
CA PRO A 144 -15.47 -17.86 20.56
C PRO A 144 -16.05 -18.69 19.42
N ILE A 145 -16.13 -18.13 18.21
CA ILE A 145 -16.76 -18.78 17.06
C ILE A 145 -15.83 -19.87 16.51
N THR A 146 -16.31 -21.10 16.49
CA THR A 146 -15.59 -22.27 15.94
C THR A 146 -15.80 -22.42 14.42
N ASP A 147 -17.04 -22.24 13.94
CA ASP A 147 -17.36 -22.25 12.50
C ASP A 147 -17.04 -20.90 11.85
N LYS A 148 -15.76 -20.73 11.50
CA LYS A 148 -15.24 -19.51 10.87
C LYS A 148 -15.80 -19.27 9.46
N THR A 149 -16.14 -20.32 8.73
CA THR A 149 -16.62 -20.21 7.34
C THR A 149 -18.03 -19.63 7.29
N SER A 150 -18.96 -20.21 8.05
CA SER A 150 -20.33 -19.68 8.14
C SER A 150 -20.35 -18.26 8.72
N SER A 151 -19.49 -18.02 9.72
CA SER A 151 -19.32 -16.71 10.34
C SER A 151 -18.80 -15.65 9.38
N ALA A 152 -17.77 -15.96 8.58
CA ALA A 152 -17.28 -15.05 7.54
C ALA A 152 -18.36 -14.73 6.50
N SER A 153 -19.22 -15.69 6.13
CA SER A 153 -20.33 -15.45 5.19
C SER A 153 -21.38 -14.49 5.76
N ARG A 154 -21.68 -14.56 7.06
CA ARG A 154 -22.53 -13.56 7.73
C ARG A 154 -21.84 -12.20 7.84
N GLY A 155 -20.55 -12.21 8.16
CA GLY A 155 -19.70 -11.02 8.23
C GLY A 155 -19.62 -10.26 6.92
N GLU A 156 -19.58 -10.96 5.79
CA GLU A 156 -19.58 -10.35 4.46
C GLU A 156 -20.83 -9.48 4.25
N LYS A 157 -22.01 -10.00 4.59
CA LYS A 157 -23.28 -9.26 4.46
C LYS A 157 -23.27 -8.01 5.33
N LEU A 158 -22.80 -8.13 6.57
CA LEU A 158 -22.66 -7.00 7.49
C LEU A 158 -21.67 -5.96 6.94
N TYR A 159 -20.54 -6.41 6.40
CA TYR A 159 -19.52 -5.53 5.82
C TYR A 159 -20.04 -4.74 4.63
N LEU A 160 -20.75 -5.39 3.71
CA LEU A 160 -21.35 -4.74 2.54
C LEU A 160 -22.41 -3.70 2.92
N ASN A 161 -23.14 -3.92 4.00
CA ASN A 161 -24.16 -2.97 4.46
C ASN A 161 -23.57 -1.77 5.20
N ASN A 162 -22.52 -2.00 6.00
CA ASN A 162 -22.10 -1.05 7.03
C ASN A 162 -20.69 -0.47 6.80
N CYS A 163 -19.74 -1.29 6.33
CA CYS A 163 -18.32 -0.95 6.34
C CYS A 163 -17.79 -0.52 4.97
N VAL A 164 -18.39 -1.02 3.88
CA VAL A 164 -17.89 -0.87 2.50
C VAL A 164 -17.79 0.59 2.03
N LYS A 165 -18.68 1.46 2.53
CA LYS A 165 -18.71 2.88 2.14
C LYS A 165 -17.42 3.61 2.52
N CYS A 166 -16.74 3.17 3.58
CA CYS A 166 -15.46 3.73 4.03
C CYS A 166 -14.30 2.81 3.63
N HIS A 167 -14.42 1.50 3.87
CA HIS A 167 -13.32 0.55 3.68
C HIS A 167 -13.19 -0.01 2.26
N GLY A 168 -14.14 0.26 1.35
CA GLY A 168 -14.11 -0.20 -0.05
C GLY A 168 -14.49 -1.68 -0.22
N PHE A 169 -14.95 -2.09 -1.40
CA PHE A 169 -15.44 -3.47 -1.65
C PHE A 169 -14.40 -4.57 -1.41
N ASN A 170 -13.14 -4.27 -1.65
CA ASN A 170 -12.01 -5.18 -1.47
C ASN A 170 -11.20 -4.85 -0.21
N GLY A 171 -11.78 -4.10 0.74
CA GLY A 171 -11.08 -3.65 1.93
C GLY A 171 -9.95 -2.68 1.65
N ASN A 172 -9.99 -1.97 0.52
CA ASN A 172 -8.88 -1.13 0.10
C ASN A 172 -8.76 0.25 0.78
N GLY A 173 -9.66 0.58 1.71
CA GLY A 173 -9.73 1.91 2.33
C GLY A 173 -10.16 3.05 1.40
N TYR A 174 -10.52 2.78 0.14
CA TYR A 174 -10.99 3.76 -0.85
C TYR A 174 -12.51 3.67 -1.03
N GLY A 175 -13.25 3.57 0.08
CA GLY A 175 -14.70 3.66 0.03
C GLY A 175 -15.18 5.02 -0.49
N THR A 176 -16.42 5.08 -0.96
CA THR A 176 -17.01 6.29 -1.56
C THR A 176 -16.98 7.51 -0.65
N VAL A 177 -16.99 7.33 0.67
CA VAL A 177 -16.92 8.44 1.64
C VAL A 177 -15.55 8.61 2.31
N ALA A 178 -14.58 7.75 2.00
CA ALA A 178 -13.26 7.76 2.66
C ALA A 178 -12.48 9.08 2.46
N HIS A 179 -12.73 9.76 1.33
CA HIS A 179 -12.06 11.00 0.95
C HIS A 179 -12.41 12.20 1.85
N SER A 180 -13.49 12.11 2.63
CA SER A 180 -13.92 13.16 3.56
C SER A 180 -13.26 13.07 4.94
N PHE A 181 -12.46 12.04 5.19
CA PHE A 181 -11.82 11.81 6.49
C PHE A 181 -10.38 12.30 6.52
N THR A 182 -9.96 12.77 7.69
CA THR A 182 -8.57 13.19 7.92
C THR A 182 -7.65 11.98 8.01
N THR A 183 -8.15 10.88 8.56
CA THR A 183 -7.44 9.61 8.66
C THR A 183 -8.08 8.58 7.72
N TRP A 184 -7.31 8.12 6.74
CA TRP A 184 -7.78 7.13 5.78
C TRP A 184 -7.97 5.76 6.43
N PRO A 185 -9.05 5.02 6.08
CA PRO A 185 -9.22 3.66 6.56
C PRO A 185 -8.06 2.75 6.14
N ARG A 186 -7.63 1.86 7.04
CA ARG A 186 -6.56 0.90 6.76
C ARG A 186 -6.99 -0.12 5.71
N GLN A 187 -6.02 -0.59 4.93
CA GLN A 187 -6.17 -1.75 4.05
C GLN A 187 -6.46 -3.00 4.88
N LEU A 188 -7.63 -3.61 4.71
CA LEU A 188 -8.07 -4.70 5.57
C LEU A 188 -7.36 -6.03 5.29
N TRP A 189 -6.75 -6.19 4.11
CA TRP A 189 -5.93 -7.36 3.80
C TRP A 189 -4.67 -7.49 4.67
N ALA A 190 -4.29 -6.45 5.42
CA ALA A 190 -3.23 -6.54 6.43
C ALA A 190 -3.56 -7.57 7.53
N TRP A 191 -4.84 -7.90 7.70
CA TRP A 191 -5.34 -8.87 8.68
C TRP A 191 -5.60 -10.25 8.07
N ASN A 192 -5.29 -10.43 6.78
CA ASN A 192 -5.45 -11.71 6.13
C ASN A 192 -4.57 -12.77 6.80
N ASN A 193 -5.18 -13.88 7.23
CA ASN A 193 -4.47 -15.01 7.84
C ASN A 193 -3.58 -14.66 9.06
N THR A 194 -3.80 -13.53 9.74
CA THR A 194 -3.12 -13.26 11.01
C THR A 194 -3.55 -14.25 12.08
N GLY A 195 -2.75 -14.44 13.13
CA GLY A 195 -3.09 -15.37 14.21
C GLY A 195 -4.24 -14.88 15.10
N ALA A 196 -4.72 -15.76 15.98
CA ALA A 196 -5.86 -15.50 16.86
C ALA A 196 -5.61 -14.37 17.88
N GLU A 197 -4.34 -14.06 18.16
CA GLU A 197 -3.91 -12.95 19.02
C GLU A 197 -4.36 -11.58 18.49
N THR A 198 -4.64 -11.48 17.18
CA THR A 198 -5.12 -10.24 16.56
C THR A 198 -6.65 -10.09 16.54
N ASP A 199 -7.39 -11.15 16.88
CA ASP A 199 -8.86 -11.16 16.80
C ASP A 199 -9.48 -10.17 17.78
N GLY A 200 -9.00 -10.16 19.03
CA GLY A 200 -9.47 -9.23 20.06
C GLY A 200 -9.23 -7.76 19.71
N TYR A 201 -8.12 -7.49 19.02
CA TYR A 201 -7.79 -6.15 18.54
C TYR A 201 -8.77 -5.65 17.47
N LEU A 202 -9.09 -6.49 16.48
CA LEU A 202 -10.10 -6.18 15.47
C LEU A 202 -11.48 -6.00 16.10
N PHE A 203 -11.86 -6.90 17.01
CA PHE A 203 -13.12 -6.83 17.72
C PHE A 203 -13.26 -5.53 18.51
N TRP A 204 -12.18 -5.11 19.18
CA TRP A 204 -12.14 -3.89 19.96
C TRP A 204 -12.35 -2.65 19.08
N PHE A 205 -11.69 -2.54 17.92
CA PHE A 205 -11.92 -1.41 17.01
C PHE A 205 -13.32 -1.38 16.41
N ILE A 206 -13.88 -2.55 16.07
CA ILE A 206 -15.26 -2.60 15.60
C ILE A 206 -16.20 -2.12 16.74
N THR A 207 -15.94 -2.54 17.96
CA THR A 207 -16.77 -2.21 19.13
C THR A 207 -16.70 -0.71 19.46
N ASN A 208 -15.50 -0.17 19.59
CA ASN A 208 -15.27 1.17 20.16
C ASN A 208 -15.01 2.26 19.11
N GLY A 209 -14.75 1.88 17.86
CA GLY A 209 -14.31 2.83 16.84
C GLY A 209 -12.90 3.33 17.12
N ARG A 210 -12.41 4.21 16.23
CA ARG A 210 -11.15 4.95 16.40
C ARG A 210 -11.09 6.07 15.37
N SER A 211 -10.63 7.25 15.78
CA SER A 211 -10.53 8.42 14.89
C SER A 211 -11.89 8.70 14.24
N ASP A 212 -11.97 8.69 12.90
CA ASP A 212 -13.18 8.94 12.13
C ASP A 212 -14.11 7.70 12.03
N MET A 213 -13.69 6.52 12.52
CA MET A 213 -14.52 5.31 12.55
C MET A 213 -15.48 5.31 13.76
N PRO A 214 -16.80 5.25 13.55
CA PRO A 214 -17.76 5.23 14.66
C PRO A 214 -17.73 3.91 15.45
N PRO A 215 -18.16 3.92 16.72
CA PRO A 215 -18.29 2.71 17.53
C PRO A 215 -19.48 1.87 17.07
N TRP A 216 -19.22 0.69 16.47
CA TRP A 216 -20.28 -0.23 16.05
C TRP A 216 -20.79 -1.12 17.18
N GLY A 217 -20.17 -1.04 18.36
CA GLY A 217 -20.58 -1.77 19.55
C GLY A 217 -22.00 -1.44 20.02
N LEU A 218 -22.49 -0.24 19.66
CA LEU A 218 -23.83 0.26 19.99
C LEU A 218 -24.92 -0.23 19.02
N ILE A 219 -24.53 -0.77 17.86
CA ILE A 219 -25.44 -1.10 16.76
C ILE A 219 -25.45 -2.62 16.51
N LEU A 220 -24.27 -3.23 16.53
CA LEU A 220 -24.08 -4.65 16.22
C LEU A 220 -23.97 -5.45 17.50
N SER A 221 -24.58 -6.63 17.52
CA SER A 221 -24.38 -7.61 18.59
C SER A 221 -22.93 -8.13 18.60
N GLU A 222 -22.51 -8.72 19.72
CA GLU A 222 -21.18 -9.31 19.84
C GLU A 222 -20.91 -10.39 18.78
N ASN A 223 -21.89 -11.27 18.50
CA ASN A 223 -21.74 -12.29 17.46
C ASN A 223 -21.56 -11.69 16.07
N GLU A 224 -22.29 -10.61 15.74
CA GLU A 224 -22.14 -9.91 14.46
C GLU A 224 -20.77 -9.24 14.33
N ARG A 225 -20.23 -8.70 15.43
CA ARG A 225 -18.87 -8.15 15.44
C ARG A 225 -17.81 -9.25 15.24
N TRP A 226 -18.01 -10.43 15.85
CA TRP A 226 -17.13 -11.58 15.58
C TRP A 226 -17.27 -12.12 14.15
N ASP A 227 -18.46 -12.09 13.57
CA ASP A 227 -18.70 -12.41 12.17
C ASP A 227 -17.92 -11.45 11.25
N LEU A 228 -17.94 -10.14 11.55
CA LEU A 228 -17.12 -9.14 10.84
C LEU A 228 -15.61 -9.42 10.96
N VAL A 229 -15.11 -9.75 12.15
CA VAL A 229 -13.69 -10.12 12.36
C VAL A 229 -13.33 -11.29 11.46
N ASN A 230 -14.14 -12.36 11.48
CA ASN A 230 -13.89 -13.55 10.68
C ASN A 230 -13.91 -13.24 9.17
N TYR A 231 -14.82 -12.38 8.71
CA TYR A 231 -14.84 -11.91 7.32
C TYR A 231 -13.60 -11.08 6.95
N ILE A 232 -13.21 -10.11 7.78
CA ILE A 232 -12.04 -9.23 7.54
C ILE A 232 -10.78 -10.07 7.32
N LYS A 233 -10.60 -11.14 8.09
CA LYS A 233 -9.45 -12.06 7.96
C LYS A 233 -9.44 -12.88 6.66
N THR A 234 -10.54 -12.89 5.90
CA THR A 234 -10.60 -13.50 4.57
C THR A 234 -10.23 -12.54 3.43
N ILE A 235 -10.22 -11.22 3.67
CA ILE A 235 -9.99 -10.20 2.63
C ILE A 235 -8.56 -10.32 2.12
N LYS A 236 -8.39 -10.64 0.83
CA LYS A 236 -7.07 -10.79 0.20
C LYS A 236 -6.60 -9.49 -0.45
N LYS A 237 -5.28 -9.32 -0.52
CA LYS A 237 -4.69 -8.23 -1.30
C LYS A 237 -5.02 -8.42 -2.78
N PRO A 238 -5.50 -7.38 -3.49
CA PRO A 238 -5.77 -7.47 -4.93
C PRO A 238 -4.51 -7.85 -5.71
N GLY A 239 -4.60 -8.92 -6.52
CA GLY A 239 -3.51 -9.39 -7.38
C GLY A 239 -2.43 -10.23 -6.69
N GLY A 240 -2.65 -10.65 -5.43
CA GLY A 240 -1.88 -11.73 -4.83
C GLY A 240 -2.63 -13.05 -4.99
N GLU A 241 -2.09 -13.95 -5.82
CA GLU A 241 -2.40 -15.39 -5.75
C GLU A 241 -1.70 -16.02 -4.54
#